data_AF-A0A183TWS0-F1
#
_entry.id   AF-A0A183TWS0-F1
#
_cell.length_a   1.000
_cell.length_b   1.000
_cell.length_c   1.000
_cell.angle_alpha   90.00
_cell.angle_beta   90.00
_cell.angle_gamma   90.00
#
_symmetry.space_group_name_H-M   'P 1'
#
loop_
_entity.id
_entity.type
_entity.pdbx_description
1 polymer ?
#
loop_
_entity_poly.entity_id
_entity_poly.type
_entity_poly.pdbx_seq_one_letter_code
_entity_poly.pdbx_strand_id
1 'polypeptide(L)'
;MFLKVLLAQPDVKAVFGLQKIPQGRIKYDPRFRQHAVVFLKTFDYIIKNLSHIEKLEQHFQTLGRRHAVMQGRGFIPQYWETFAECMTQSAIEWEGGLRCRETMNAWRLLVSFILLVN
;
A
#
# COMPACT_ATOMS: atom_id res chain seq x y z
N MET A 1 2.24 4.23 -6.94
CA MET A 1 2.52 3.47 -5.70
C MET A 1 2.48 1.96 -5.89
N PHE A 2 1.30 1.34 -6.07
CA PHE A 2 1.16 -0.13 -6.06
C PHE A 2 2.10 -0.88 -7.01
N LEU A 3 2.38 -0.34 -8.21
CA LEU A 3 3.39 -0.91 -9.10
C LEU A 3 4.76 -1.01 -8.44
N LYS A 4 5.22 0.02 -7.72
CA LYS A 4 6.52 0.00 -7.03
C LYS A 4 6.61 -1.14 -6.02
N VAL A 5 5.53 -1.45 -5.30
CA VAL A 5 5.49 -2.60 -4.37
C VAL A 5 5.74 -3.91 -5.12
N LEU A 6 5.06 -4.12 -6.27
CA LEU A 6 5.27 -5.33 -7.08
C LEU A 6 6.65 -5.41 -7.73
N LEU A 7 7.34 -4.27 -7.91
CA LEU A 7 8.70 -4.23 -8.43
C LEU A 7 9.74 -4.48 -7.34
N ALA A 8 9.54 -3.88 -6.17
CA ALA A 8 10.39 -4.04 -4.99
C ALA A 8 10.30 -5.46 -4.42
N GLN A 9 9.11 -6.07 -4.44
CA GLN A 9 8.90 -7.44 -4.02
C GLN A 9 8.16 -8.25 -5.09
N PRO A 10 8.90 -8.85 -6.05
CA PRO A 10 8.32 -9.60 -7.16
C PRO A 10 7.42 -10.77 -6.75
N ASP A 11 7.68 -11.40 -5.60
CA ASP A 11 6.90 -12.54 -5.10
C ASP A 11 5.45 -12.19 -4.82
N VAL A 12 5.15 -10.92 -4.48
CA VAL A 12 3.78 -10.41 -4.31
C VAL A 12 2.94 -10.63 -5.57
N LYS A 13 3.56 -10.68 -6.77
CA LYS A 13 2.86 -10.96 -8.03
C LYS A 13 2.11 -12.30 -7.98
N ALA A 14 2.60 -13.29 -7.21
CA ALA A 14 1.97 -14.59 -7.00
C ALA A 14 0.54 -14.46 -6.47
N VAL A 15 0.33 -13.57 -5.49
CA VAL A 15 -0.97 -13.31 -4.86
C VAL A 15 -2.02 -12.89 -5.90
N PHE A 16 -1.59 -12.16 -6.93
CA PHE A 16 -2.43 -11.64 -8.02
C PHE A 16 -2.42 -12.51 -9.28
N GLY A 17 -1.63 -13.59 -9.33
CA GLY A 17 -1.44 -14.42 -10.52
C GLY A 17 -0.66 -13.71 -11.65
N LEU A 18 0.18 -12.73 -11.31
CA LEU A 18 0.89 -11.87 -12.27
C LEU A 18 2.32 -12.32 -12.59
N GLN A 19 2.78 -13.44 -12.04
CA GLN A 19 4.16 -13.94 -12.15
C GLN A 19 4.66 -14.16 -13.59
N LYS A 20 3.75 -14.46 -14.52
CA LYS A 20 4.09 -14.65 -15.95
C LYS A 20 3.96 -13.39 -16.79
N ILE A 21 3.47 -12.29 -16.22
CA ILE A 21 3.24 -11.04 -16.96
C ILE A 21 4.54 -10.25 -17.04
N PRO A 22 5.01 -9.88 -18.24
CA PRO A 22 6.21 -9.05 -18.39
C PRO A 22 6.07 -7.73 -17.63
N GLN A 23 7.13 -7.29 -16.97
CA GLN A 23 7.12 -6.11 -16.10
C GLN A 23 6.52 -4.86 -16.78
N GLY A 24 6.95 -4.55 -17.99
CA GLY A 24 6.43 -3.41 -18.77
C GLY A 24 4.95 -3.53 -19.15
N ARG A 25 4.36 -4.72 -19.01
CA ARG A 25 2.96 -5.02 -19.33
C ARG A 25 2.04 -5.09 -18.11
N ILE A 26 2.58 -5.20 -16.89
CA ILE A 26 1.79 -5.34 -15.64
C ILE A 26 0.72 -4.24 -15.50
N LYS A 27 1.06 -2.98 -15.82
CA LYS A 27 0.12 -1.83 -15.69
C LYS A 27 -1.13 -1.92 -16.58
N TYR A 28 -1.12 -2.81 -17.58
CA TYR A 28 -2.24 -3.03 -18.48
C TYR A 28 -3.09 -4.24 -18.08
N ASP A 29 -2.62 -5.09 -17.16
CA ASP A 29 -3.36 -6.25 -16.70
C ASP A 29 -4.59 -5.83 -15.86
N PRO A 30 -5.79 -6.38 -16.12
CA PRO A 30 -7.00 -6.03 -15.36
C PRO A 30 -6.88 -6.27 -13.86
N ARG A 31 -6.17 -7.32 -13.42
CA ARG A 31 -6.02 -7.68 -12.00
C ARG A 31 -5.18 -6.64 -11.27
N PHE A 32 -4.11 -6.17 -11.93
CA PHE A 32 -3.31 -5.05 -11.45
C PHE A 32 -4.17 -3.79 -11.32
N ARG A 33 -4.90 -3.43 -12.38
CA ARG A 33 -5.73 -2.20 -12.41
C ARG A 33 -6.81 -2.23 -11.34
N GLN A 34 -7.46 -3.37 -11.16
CA GLN A 34 -8.49 -3.54 -10.13
C GLN A 34 -7.92 -3.27 -8.74
N HIS A 35 -6.78 -3.87 -8.39
CA HIS A 35 -6.17 -3.63 -7.09
C HIS A 35 -5.60 -2.22 -6.95
N ALA A 36 -5.04 -1.64 -8.02
CA ALA A 36 -4.57 -0.25 -8.02
C ALA A 36 -5.72 0.75 -7.73
N VAL A 37 -6.93 0.49 -8.24
CA VAL A 37 -8.12 1.28 -7.91
C VAL A 37 -8.53 1.12 -6.46
N VAL A 38 -8.54 -0.12 -5.93
CA VAL A 38 -8.83 -0.37 -4.51
C VAL A 38 -7.82 0.36 -3.63
N PHE A 39 -6.53 0.26 -3.96
CA PHE A 39 -5.44 0.93 -3.28
C PHE A 39 -5.67 2.44 -3.22
N LEU A 40 -5.98 3.08 -4.35
CA LEU A 40 -6.27 4.53 -4.38
C LEU A 40 -7.49 4.90 -3.53
N LYS A 41 -8.57 4.12 -3.62
CA LYS A 41 -9.79 4.34 -2.82
C LYS A 41 -9.53 4.21 -1.32
N THR A 42 -8.66 3.30 -0.91
CA THR A 42 -8.23 3.17 0.49
C THR A 42 -7.58 4.47 0.98
N PHE A 43 -6.65 5.04 0.21
CA PHE A 43 -6.02 6.31 0.60
C PHE A 43 -6.97 7.50 0.58
N ASP A 44 -7.87 7.58 -0.41
CA ASP A 44 -8.92 8.61 -0.44
C ASP A 44 -9.82 8.54 0.81
N TYR A 45 -10.21 7.33 1.21
CA TYR A 45 -10.94 7.10 2.44
C TYR A 45 -10.15 7.54 3.68
N ILE A 46 -8.87 7.18 3.78
CA ILE A 46 -8.01 7.58 4.90
C ILE A 46 -7.97 9.09 5.04
N ILE A 47 -7.64 9.80 3.96
CA ILE A 47 -7.48 11.27 3.94
C ILE A 47 -8.79 11.96 4.35
N LYS A 48 -9.93 11.49 3.85
CA LYS A 48 -11.25 12.04 4.18
C LYS A 48 -11.70 11.81 5.62
N ASN A 49 -11.05 10.91 6.35
CA ASN A 49 -11.44 10.51 7.70
C ASN A 49 -10.33 10.72 8.74
N LEU A 50 -9.31 11.56 8.46
CA LEU A 50 -8.21 11.83 9.39
C LEU A 50 -8.68 12.38 10.76
N SER A 51 -9.82 13.05 10.81
CA SER A 51 -10.45 13.54 12.05
C SER A 51 -11.28 12.49 12.79
N HIS A 52 -11.41 11.26 12.26
CA HIS A 52 -12.24 10.19 12.79
C HIS A 52 -11.41 8.93 13.06
N ILE A 53 -10.53 9.00 14.06
CA ILE A 53 -9.51 7.97 14.35
C ILE A 53 -10.14 6.58 14.55
N GLU A 54 -11.19 6.45 15.36
CA GLU A 54 -11.86 5.15 15.62
C GLU A 54 -12.36 4.48 14.33
N LYS A 55 -12.87 5.29 13.40
CA LYS A 55 -13.34 4.81 12.09
C LYS A 55 -12.18 4.36 11.20
N LEU A 56 -11.01 4.99 11.32
CA LEU A 56 -9.80 4.54 10.65
C LEU A 56 -9.24 3.25 11.28
N GLU A 57 -9.27 3.12 12.60
CA GLU A 57 -8.83 1.90 13.28
C GLU A 57 -9.65 0.67 12.83
N GLN A 58 -10.98 0.79 12.84
CA GLN A 58 -11.86 -0.27 12.35
C GLN A 58 -11.61 -0.61 10.88
N HIS A 59 -11.30 0.40 10.06
CA HIS A 59 -10.95 0.22 8.66
C HIS A 59 -9.65 -0.56 8.49
N PHE A 60 -8.59 -0.20 9.24
CA PHE A 60 -7.31 -0.88 9.19
C PHE A 60 -7.40 -2.31 9.71
N GLN A 61 -8.04 -2.56 10.85
CA GLN A 61 -8.26 -3.93 11.31
C GLN A 61 -8.99 -4.80 10.26
N THR A 62 -9.96 -4.21 9.56
CA THR A 62 -10.66 -4.91 8.47
C THR A 62 -9.75 -5.15 7.26
N LEU A 63 -8.88 -4.20 6.94
CA LEU A 63 -7.86 -4.34 5.90
C LEU A 63 -6.87 -5.46 6.23
N GLY A 64 -6.33 -5.47 7.46
CA GLY A 64 -5.44 -6.51 7.97
C GLY A 64 -6.09 -7.90 7.91
N ARG A 65 -7.32 -8.05 8.42
CA ARG A 65 -8.09 -9.31 8.33
C ARG A 65 -8.23 -9.81 6.88
N ARG A 66 -8.53 -8.92 5.94
CA ARG A 66 -8.65 -9.29 4.52
C ARG A 66 -7.32 -9.79 3.93
N HIS A 67 -6.20 -9.22 4.36
CA HIS A 67 -4.87 -9.67 3.92
C HIS A 67 -4.40 -10.94 4.63
N ALA A 68 -4.79 -11.16 5.89
CA ALA A 68 -4.54 -12.42 6.60
C ALA A 68 -5.16 -13.62 5.86
N VAL A 69 -6.39 -13.48 5.34
CA VAL A 69 -7.02 -14.53 4.50
C VAL A 69 -6.22 -14.81 3.22
N MET A 70 -5.44 -13.85 2.71
CA MET A 70 -4.60 -14.04 1.52
C MET A 70 -3.29 -14.77 1.82
N GLN A 71 -2.98 -15.12 3.07
CA GLN A 71 -1.79 -15.91 3.39
C GLN A 71 -1.81 -17.30 2.72
N GLY A 72 -3.00 -17.91 2.59
CA GLY A 72 -3.18 -19.15 1.81
C GLY A 72 -2.91 -18.99 0.30
N ARG A 73 -2.71 -17.77 -0.20
CA ARG A 73 -2.37 -17.42 -1.59
C ARG A 73 -0.96 -16.84 -1.71
N GLY A 74 -0.13 -16.97 -0.68
CA GLY A 74 1.26 -16.53 -0.67
C GLY A 74 1.47 -15.10 -0.18
N PHE A 75 0.47 -14.44 0.41
CA PHE A 75 0.72 -13.18 1.12
C PHE A 75 1.50 -13.46 2.41
N ILE A 76 2.56 -12.70 2.69
CA ILE A 76 3.29 -12.81 3.96
C ILE A 76 3.31 -11.44 4.67
N PRO A 77 3.33 -11.40 6.02
CA PRO A 77 3.31 -10.14 6.77
C PRO A 77 4.42 -9.15 6.37
N GLN A 78 5.60 -9.63 5.97
CA GLN A 78 6.73 -8.80 5.54
C GLN A 78 6.43 -7.92 4.32
N TYR A 79 5.41 -8.26 3.52
CA TYR A 79 4.99 -7.40 2.41
C TYR A 79 4.45 -6.04 2.88
N TRP A 80 4.02 -5.92 4.14
CA TRP A 80 3.67 -4.64 4.76
C TRP A 80 4.88 -3.72 4.93
N GLU A 81 6.07 -4.27 5.22
CA GLU A 81 7.32 -3.50 5.31
C GLU A 81 7.71 -2.96 3.93
N THR A 82 7.65 -3.80 2.88
CA THR A 82 7.87 -3.35 1.50
C THR A 82 6.90 -2.24 1.10
N PHE A 83 5.63 -2.35 1.49
CA PHE A 83 4.65 -1.29 1.27
C PHE A 83 5.06 0.02 1.95
N ALA A 84 5.49 -0.05 3.21
CA ALA A 84 5.89 1.11 4.00
C ALA A 84 7.09 1.86 3.40
N GLU A 85 8.10 1.11 2.95
CA GLU A 85 9.27 1.63 2.26
C GLU A 85 8.88 2.31 0.94
N CYS A 86 8.11 1.61 0.11
CA CYS A 86 7.64 2.16 -1.18
C CYS A 86 6.83 3.44 -0.98
N MET A 87 5.96 3.48 0.04
CA MET A 87 5.13 4.64 0.39
C MET A 87 5.99 5.81 0.81
N THR A 88 6.90 5.60 1.75
CA THR A 88 7.84 6.63 2.22
C THR A 88 8.67 7.18 1.07
N GLN A 89 9.23 6.32 0.23
CA GLN A 89 10.03 6.72 -0.92
C GLN A 89 9.24 7.54 -1.93
N SER A 90 7.98 7.19 -2.19
CA SER A 90 7.18 7.98 -3.15
C SER A 90 6.67 9.28 -2.57
N ALA A 91 6.48 9.38 -1.25
CA ALA A 91 6.23 10.66 -0.61
C ALA A 91 7.45 11.60 -0.76
N ILE A 92 8.67 11.08 -0.55
CA ILE A 92 9.91 11.84 -0.77
C ILE A 92 10.04 12.34 -2.21
N GLU A 93 9.77 11.47 -3.19
CA GLU A 93 9.83 11.83 -4.60
C GLU A 93 8.75 12.85 -4.98
N TRP A 94 7.54 12.73 -4.44
CA TRP A 94 6.42 13.63 -4.72
C TRP A 94 6.69 15.06 -4.25
N GLU A 95 7.31 15.21 -3.08
CA GLU A 95 7.70 16.53 -2.54
C GLU A 95 8.86 17.18 -3.33
N GLY A 96 9.40 16.51 -4.36
CA GLY A 96 10.36 17.12 -5.29
C GLY A 96 11.67 17.56 -4.65
N GLY A 97 12.05 16.99 -3.50
CA GLY A 97 13.22 17.40 -2.72
C GLY A 97 13.04 18.69 -1.91
N LEU A 98 11.89 19.37 -2.01
CA LEU A 98 11.47 20.40 -1.07
C LEU A 98 11.14 19.69 0.24
N ARG A 99 12.11 19.63 1.15
CA ARG A 99 11.94 18.98 2.46
C ARG A 99 11.01 19.80 3.34
N CYS A 100 9.68 19.72 3.13
CA CYS A 100 8.74 20.07 4.18
C CYS A 100 8.79 18.95 5.22
N ARG A 101 9.49 19.23 6.33
CA ARG A 101 9.71 18.27 7.42
C ARG A 101 8.38 17.83 8.02
N GLU A 102 7.41 18.74 8.11
CA GLU A 102 6.06 18.43 8.58
C GLU A 102 5.36 17.42 7.69
N THR A 103 5.34 17.63 6.36
CA THR A 103 4.70 16.70 5.41
C THR A 103 5.35 15.32 5.47
N MET A 104 6.68 15.26 5.52
CA MET A 104 7.40 13.99 5.65
C MET A 104 7.10 13.27 6.96
N ASN A 105 6.99 14.01 8.07
CA ASN A 105 6.61 13.44 9.36
C ASN A 105 5.16 12.93 9.31
N ALA A 106 4.24 13.67 8.69
CA ALA A 106 2.84 13.26 8.55
C ALA A 106 2.71 11.96 7.75
N TRP A 107 3.43 11.82 6.63
CA TRP A 107 3.46 10.57 5.86
C TRP A 107 4.00 9.39 6.67
N ARG A 108 5.09 9.58 7.42
CA ARG A 108 5.67 8.54 8.28
C ARG A 108 4.69 8.12 9.37
N LEU A 109 4.06 9.08 10.04
CA LEU A 109 3.05 8.82 11.07
C LEU A 109 1.86 8.04 10.49
N LEU A 110 1.37 8.43 9.32
CA LEU A 110 0.27 7.75 8.67
C LEU A 110 0.64 6.31 8.31
N VAL A 111 1.81 6.09 7.69
CA VAL A 111 2.28 4.75 7.33
C VAL A 111 2.44 3.88 8.57
N SER A 112 3.06 4.39 9.63
CA SER A 112 3.18 3.66 10.90
C SER A 112 1.81 3.31 11.50
N PHE A 113 0.84 4.23 11.45
CA PHE A 113 -0.50 3.98 11.96
C PHE A 113 -1.22 2.86 11.18
N ILE A 114 -1.06 2.83 9.84
CA ILE A 114 -1.59 1.72 9.03
C ILE A 114 -0.96 0.40 9.46
N LEU A 115 0.34 0.35 9.73
CA LEU A 115 1.05 -0.88 10.11
C LEU A 115 0.71 -1.37 11.51
N LEU A 116 0.60 -0.46 12.49
CA LEU A 116 0.41 -0.80 13.91
C LEU A 116 -0.97 -1.40 14.20
N VAL A 117 -1.96 -1.13 13.36
CA VAL A 117 -3.35 -1.55 13.55
C VAL A 117 -3.68 -2.86 12.81
N ASN A 118 -2.74 -3.36 12.00
CA ASN A 118 -2.89 -4.57 11.19
C ASN A 118 -2.35 -5.83 11.86
#